data_AF-A0A8S3YNC3-F1
#
_entry.id   AF-A0A8S3YNC3-F1
#
_cell.length_a   1.000
_cell.length_b   1.000
_cell.length_c   1.000
_cell.angle_alpha   90.00
_cell.angle_beta   90.00
_cell.angle_gamma   90.00
#
_symmetry.space_group_name_H-M   'P 1'
#
loop_
_entity.id
_entity.type
_entity.pdbx_description
1 polymer ?
#
loop_
_entity_poly.entity_id
_entity_poly.type
_entity_poly.pdbx_seq_one_letter_code
_entity_poly.pdbx_strand_id
1 'polypeptide(L)'
;MSDSDFYGMDDAQEVVDEEWYKKNLQLAAELGKALLEKNRELESQLNQLQIVNQDQGLEIQFLKSQMETMRTMTESRNRIYEEVDRTSQELEKNNQKFIMEARADKQKIEKQATLIRHLEDKVDDLQKKLDDFKAAEKKINKKAPEKRRTSSLNRLSLSDTKGQNSGFYFENLAWTASDQFRNIPLNPYEYEIRKLQDSVQHLKVQQTIDRRKLEDLDVECSVLTEENQSLENKVKVLETKLSEAIIIQYELENMMATWDQPYRRYVTVSAAGTDIHGELHEPETKMLSELEHDDPQLRSEAKAVKLESGGSLYSSTESINKVASDAKEIQVGEDASLSILDELESQYQSLFTKYNALIQSKGKKEGDDDSCQRLAHKEVQTLLHITLNRDYYQDSGNIPPYKALFKDIFATLRKNRIEEIPIDPDGDKRNSACSPITSPTEDTAGRLIDGR
;
A
#
# COMPACT_ATOMS: atom_id res chain seq x y z
N MET A 1 -136.45 -19.31 -3.63
CA MET A 1 -136.02 -20.28 -4.67
C MET A 1 -135.60 -19.44 -5.87
N SER A 2 -134.37 -19.26 -6.27
CA SER A 2 -133.05 -19.44 -5.67
C SER A 2 -132.17 -18.49 -6.48
N ASP A 3 -131.85 -17.32 -5.93
CA ASP A 3 -130.82 -16.43 -6.48
C ASP A 3 -129.47 -16.95 -6.02
N SER A 4 -128.65 -17.34 -6.99
CA SER A 4 -127.23 -17.63 -6.76
C SER A 4 -126.47 -17.24 -8.01
N ASP A 5 -126.40 -15.93 -8.24
CA ASP A 5 -125.31 -15.32 -8.99
C ASP A 5 -124.00 -15.55 -8.21
N PHE A 6 -123.31 -16.64 -8.53
CA PHE A 6 -121.93 -16.87 -8.09
C PHE A 6 -120.99 -16.49 -9.23
N TYR A 7 -120.26 -15.42 -8.96
CA TYR A 7 -119.34 -14.70 -9.84
C TYR A 7 -118.32 -15.58 -10.56
N GLY A 8 -117.96 -15.12 -11.76
CA GLY A 8 -116.96 -15.70 -12.63
C GLY A 8 -115.58 -15.85 -12.00
N MET A 9 -114.94 -16.95 -12.39
CA MET A 9 -113.52 -16.98 -12.66
C MET A 9 -113.44 -17.27 -14.15
N ASP A 10 -113.30 -16.20 -14.94
CA ASP A 10 -112.61 -16.29 -16.21
C ASP A 10 -111.28 -16.97 -15.90
N ASP A 11 -111.12 -18.22 -16.37
CA ASP A 11 -109.83 -18.71 -16.76
C ASP A 11 -109.37 -17.79 -17.90
N ALA A 12 -108.85 -16.62 -17.53
CA ALA A 12 -107.97 -15.84 -18.37
C ALA A 12 -106.68 -16.66 -18.50
N GLN A 13 -106.78 -17.76 -19.25
CA GLN A 13 -105.66 -18.41 -19.88
C GLN A 13 -105.16 -17.36 -20.88
N GLU A 14 -104.32 -16.46 -20.38
CA GLU A 14 -103.53 -15.53 -21.16
C GLU A 14 -102.85 -16.39 -22.22
N VAL A 15 -103.37 -16.35 -23.45
CA VAL A 15 -102.75 -16.99 -24.60
C VAL A 15 -101.51 -16.17 -24.87
N VAL A 16 -100.46 -16.41 -24.08
CA VAL A 16 -99.12 -15.91 -24.33
C VAL A 16 -98.78 -16.44 -25.72
N ASP A 17 -98.63 -15.52 -26.66
CA ASP A 17 -98.21 -15.82 -28.02
C ASP A 17 -96.86 -16.55 -27.94
N GLU A 18 -96.90 -17.89 -28.09
CA GLU A 18 -95.73 -18.76 -27.93
C GLU A 18 -94.61 -18.37 -28.90
N GLU A 19 -94.96 -17.82 -30.07
CA GLU A 19 -93.98 -17.33 -31.05
C GLU A 19 -93.29 -16.05 -30.57
N TRP A 20 -94.05 -15.11 -29.99
CA TRP A 20 -93.49 -13.90 -29.39
C TRP A 20 -92.56 -14.23 -28.22
N TYR A 21 -92.97 -15.14 -27.35
CA TYR A 21 -92.15 -15.58 -26.21
C TYR A 21 -90.85 -16.25 -26.69
N LYS A 22 -90.94 -17.17 -27.65
CA LYS A 22 -89.78 -17.86 -28.23
C LYS A 22 -88.79 -16.89 -28.89
N LYS A 23 -89.30 -15.88 -29.60
CA LYS A 23 -88.47 -14.85 -30.25
C LYS A 23 -87.74 -13.97 -29.25
N ASN A 24 -88.41 -13.54 -28.18
CA ASN A 24 -87.77 -12.75 -27.12
C ASN A 24 -86.73 -13.57 -26.35
N LEU A 25 -87.01 -14.86 -26.10
CA LEU A 25 -86.05 -15.76 -25.47
C LEU A 25 -84.80 -15.97 -26.35
N GLN A 26 -84.98 -16.15 -27.66
CA GLN A 26 -83.87 -16.24 -28.61
C GLN A 26 -83.05 -14.95 -28.64
N LEU A 27 -83.70 -13.78 -28.67
CA LEU A 27 -83.01 -12.48 -28.66
C LEU A 27 -82.22 -12.28 -27.35
N ALA A 28 -82.80 -12.65 -26.20
CA ALA A 28 -82.12 -12.59 -24.92
C ALA A 28 -80.89 -13.52 -24.88
N ALA A 29 -81.00 -14.73 -25.46
CA ALA A 29 -79.88 -15.65 -25.59
C ALA A 29 -78.78 -15.12 -26.53
N GLU A 30 -79.15 -14.51 -27.66
CA GLU A 30 -78.21 -13.87 -28.59
C GLU A 30 -77.49 -12.68 -27.95
N LEU A 31 -78.21 -11.84 -27.20
CA LEU A 31 -77.62 -10.73 -26.44
C LEU A 31 -76.69 -11.25 -25.33
N GLY A 32 -77.12 -12.27 -24.59
CA GLY A 32 -76.30 -12.92 -23.56
C GLY A 32 -75.02 -13.50 -24.14
N LYS A 33 -75.10 -14.16 -25.30
CA LYS A 33 -73.93 -14.67 -26.03
C LYS A 33 -72.99 -13.54 -26.45
N ALA A 34 -73.51 -12.44 -27.00
CA ALA A 34 -72.69 -11.29 -27.40
C ALA A 34 -72.00 -10.62 -26.20
N LEU A 35 -72.70 -10.49 -25.07
CA LEU A 35 -72.13 -9.97 -23.82
C LEU A 35 -71.04 -10.88 -23.26
N LEU A 36 -71.24 -12.20 -23.26
CA LEU A 36 -70.24 -13.17 -22.84
C LEU A 36 -69.00 -13.13 -23.75
N GLU A 37 -69.19 -13.02 -25.06
CA GLU A 37 -68.07 -12.89 -26.00
C GLU A 37 -67.28 -11.61 -25.75
N LYS A 38 -67.96 -10.48 -25.54
CA LYS A 38 -67.29 -9.22 -25.18
C LYS A 38 -66.60 -9.29 -23.83
N ASN A 39 -67.17 -9.97 -22.85
CA ASN A 39 -66.53 -10.16 -21.56
C ASN A 39 -65.26 -11.00 -21.70
N ARG A 40 -65.32 -12.11 -22.43
CA ARG A 40 -64.16 -12.96 -22.75
C ARG A 40 -63.06 -12.21 -23.50
N GLU A 41 -63.42 -11.34 -24.45
CA GLU A 41 -62.48 -10.48 -25.16
C GLU A 41 -61.80 -9.48 -24.20
N LEU A 42 -62.57 -8.83 -23.32
CA LEU A 42 -62.05 -7.91 -22.32
C LEU A 42 -61.13 -8.61 -21.30
N GLU A 43 -61.50 -9.80 -20.83
CA GLU A 43 -60.64 -10.64 -19.96
C GLU A 43 -59.33 -11.00 -20.67
N SER A 44 -59.40 -11.37 -21.96
CA SER A 44 -58.20 -11.67 -22.76
C SER A 44 -57.29 -10.44 -22.90
N GLN A 45 -57.88 -9.26 -23.17
CA GLN A 45 -57.12 -8.01 -23.27
C GLN A 45 -56.50 -7.62 -21.93
N LEU A 46 -57.24 -7.76 -20.82
CA LEU A 46 -56.74 -7.49 -19.48
C LEU A 46 -55.57 -8.40 -19.13
N ASN A 47 -55.68 -9.71 -19.39
CA ASN A 47 -54.60 -10.67 -19.17
C ASN A 47 -53.36 -10.32 -20.02
N GLN A 48 -53.55 -9.94 -21.28
CA GLN A 48 -52.44 -9.52 -22.14
C GLN A 48 -51.76 -8.25 -21.59
N LEU A 49 -52.53 -7.25 -21.17
CA LEU A 49 -51.99 -6.03 -20.57
C LEU A 49 -51.26 -6.33 -19.26
N GLN A 50 -51.74 -7.28 -18.46
CA GLN A 50 -51.08 -7.70 -17.23
C GLN A 50 -49.72 -8.36 -17.51
N ILE A 51 -49.63 -9.22 -18.53
CA ILE A 51 -48.36 -9.83 -18.95
C ILE A 51 -47.39 -8.74 -19.41
N VAL A 52 -47.82 -7.82 -20.28
CA VAL A 52 -46.97 -6.72 -20.75
C VAL A 52 -46.50 -5.84 -19.59
N ASN A 53 -47.37 -5.58 -18.61
CA ASN A 53 -47.00 -4.79 -17.44
C ASN A 53 -45.95 -5.52 -16.57
N GLN A 54 -46.08 -6.84 -16.42
CA GLN A 54 -45.08 -7.66 -15.73
C GLN A 54 -43.73 -7.63 -16.46
N ASP A 55 -43.72 -7.80 -17.78
CA ASP A 55 -42.51 -7.75 -18.61
C ASP A 55 -41.82 -6.39 -18.51
N GLN A 56 -42.59 -5.29 -18.60
CA GLN A 56 -42.08 -3.93 -18.39
C GLN A 56 -41.52 -3.74 -16.98
N GLY A 57 -42.15 -4.35 -15.97
CA GLY A 57 -41.65 -4.36 -14.60
C GLY A 57 -40.26 -5.00 -14.50
N LEU A 58 -40.07 -6.15 -15.14
CA LEU A 58 -38.78 -6.85 -15.20
C LEU A 58 -37.73 -6.03 -15.95
N GLU A 59 -38.09 -5.41 -17.08
CA GLU A 59 -37.19 -4.55 -17.85
C GLU A 59 -36.71 -3.35 -17.02
N ILE A 60 -37.63 -2.69 -16.29
CA ILE A 60 -37.28 -1.58 -15.39
C ILE A 60 -36.29 -2.06 -14.31
N GLN A 61 -36.50 -3.24 -13.73
CA GLN A 61 -35.58 -3.78 -12.72
C GLN A 61 -34.20 -4.09 -13.31
N PHE A 62 -34.15 -4.68 -14.50
CA PHE A 62 -32.89 -4.95 -15.20
C PHE A 62 -32.12 -3.66 -15.49
N LEU A 63 -32.79 -2.63 -16.03
CA LEU A 63 -32.18 -1.33 -16.31
C LEU A 63 -31.72 -0.62 -15.03
N LYS A 64 -32.47 -0.74 -13.93
CA LYS A 64 -32.05 -0.24 -12.61
C LYS A 64 -30.77 -0.93 -12.12
N SER A 65 -30.71 -2.25 -12.22
CA SER A 65 -29.52 -3.03 -11.85
C SER A 65 -28.30 -2.65 -12.69
N GLN A 66 -28.49 -2.45 -13.99
CA GLN A 66 -27.43 -1.98 -14.89
C GLN A 66 -26.96 -0.56 -14.52
N MET A 67 -27.89 0.37 -14.21
CA MET A 67 -27.52 1.71 -13.76
C MET A 67 -26.74 1.70 -12.44
N GLU A 68 -27.11 0.85 -11.48
CA GLU A 68 -26.40 0.74 -10.21
C GLU A 68 -24.99 0.16 -10.41
N THR A 69 -24.85 -0.83 -11.29
CA THR A 69 -23.54 -1.37 -11.68
C THR A 69 -22.66 -0.27 -12.33
N MET A 70 -23.24 0.54 -13.23
CA MET A 70 -22.52 1.66 -13.85
C MET A 70 -22.13 2.73 -12.84
N ARG A 71 -22.98 2.98 -11.83
CA ARG A 71 -22.72 3.92 -10.74
C ARG A 71 -21.56 3.45 -9.87
N THR A 72 -21.59 2.21 -9.41
CA THR A 72 -20.53 1.61 -8.58
C THR A 72 -19.20 1.53 -9.34
N MET A 73 -19.22 1.18 -10.64
CA MET A 73 -18.04 1.21 -11.49
C MET A 73 -17.47 2.62 -11.64
N THR A 74 -18.33 3.63 -11.83
CA THR A 74 -17.92 5.02 -11.93
C THR A 74 -17.30 5.51 -10.62
N GLU A 75 -17.88 5.15 -9.49
CA GLU A 75 -17.35 5.49 -8.16
C GLU A 75 -15.99 4.82 -7.91
N SER A 76 -15.86 3.53 -8.24
CA SER A 76 -14.58 2.80 -8.16
C SER A 76 -13.50 3.46 -9.02
N ARG A 77 -13.83 3.85 -10.26
CA ARG A 77 -12.92 4.58 -11.15
C ARG A 77 -12.49 5.92 -10.54
N ASN A 78 -13.41 6.68 -9.95
CA ASN A 78 -13.08 7.95 -9.30
C ASN A 78 -12.13 7.74 -8.11
N ARG A 79 -12.34 6.71 -7.28
CA ARG A 79 -11.43 6.36 -6.18
C ARG A 79 -10.03 6.02 -6.69
N ILE A 80 -9.92 5.28 -7.79
CA ILE A 80 -8.62 4.98 -8.42
C ILE A 80 -7.93 6.26 -8.90
N TYR A 81 -8.67 7.19 -9.52
CA TYR A 81 -8.10 8.46 -9.96
C TYR A 81 -7.60 9.32 -8.79
N GLU A 82 -8.36 9.40 -7.70
CA GLU A 82 -7.90 10.08 -6.49
C GLU A 82 -6.64 9.44 -5.92
N GLU A 83 -6.54 8.11 -5.92
CA GLU A 83 -5.35 7.41 -5.42
C GLU A 83 -4.12 7.64 -6.32
N VAL A 84 -4.31 7.66 -7.63
CA VAL A 84 -3.24 8.01 -8.58
C VAL A 84 -2.78 9.46 -8.37
N ASP A 85 -3.70 10.39 -8.12
CA ASP A 85 -3.35 11.79 -7.84
C ASP A 85 -2.56 11.92 -6.52
N ARG A 86 -3.02 11.25 -5.44
CA ARG A 86 -2.27 11.20 -4.16
C ARG A 86 -0.86 10.65 -4.34
N THR A 87 -0.73 9.48 -4.97
CA THR A 87 0.58 8.85 -5.18
C THR A 87 1.50 9.69 -6.09
N SER A 88 0.95 10.34 -7.11
CA SER A 88 1.71 11.27 -7.96
C SER A 88 2.26 12.45 -7.16
N GLN A 89 1.43 13.07 -6.31
CA GLN A 89 1.86 14.18 -5.45
C GLN A 89 2.93 13.75 -4.43
N GLU A 90 2.78 12.56 -3.82
CA GLU A 90 3.78 12.00 -2.91
C GLU A 90 5.12 11.74 -3.61
N LEU A 91 5.09 11.19 -4.82
CA LEU A 91 6.29 10.97 -5.63
C LEU A 91 6.96 12.29 -6.00
N GLU A 92 6.19 13.31 -6.40
CA GLU A 92 6.72 14.64 -6.69
C GLU A 92 7.39 15.26 -5.46
N LYS A 93 6.73 15.21 -4.30
CA LYS A 93 7.29 15.68 -3.02
C LYS A 93 8.59 14.95 -2.66
N ASN A 94 8.63 13.63 -2.80
CA ASN A 94 9.84 12.84 -2.54
C ASN A 94 10.95 13.17 -3.53
N ASN A 95 10.63 13.37 -4.80
CA ASN A 95 11.59 13.78 -5.82
C ASN A 95 12.20 15.15 -5.49
N GLN A 96 11.37 16.14 -5.16
CA GLN A 96 11.85 17.46 -4.72
C GLN A 96 12.78 17.35 -3.50
N LYS A 97 12.43 16.51 -2.51
CA LYS A 97 13.29 16.23 -1.36
C LYS A 97 14.64 15.65 -1.77
N PHE A 98 14.67 14.64 -2.65
CA PHE A 98 15.92 14.05 -3.14
C PHE A 98 16.75 15.04 -3.94
N ILE A 99 16.14 15.93 -4.73
CA ILE A 99 16.85 17.00 -5.44
C ILE A 99 17.51 17.97 -4.44
N MET A 100 16.81 18.34 -3.38
CA MET A 100 17.36 19.21 -2.32
C MET A 100 18.52 18.55 -1.59
N GLU A 101 18.39 17.27 -1.24
CA GLU A 101 19.43 16.47 -0.58
C GLU A 101 20.66 16.29 -1.49
N ALA A 102 20.45 15.91 -2.75
CA ALA A 102 21.52 15.80 -3.74
C ALA A 102 22.26 17.14 -3.94
N ARG A 103 21.54 18.27 -3.91
CA ARG A 103 22.15 19.60 -3.96
C ARG A 103 22.99 19.90 -2.71
N ALA A 104 22.50 19.53 -1.52
CA ALA A 104 23.23 19.71 -0.27
C ALA A 104 24.51 18.85 -0.24
N ASP A 105 24.43 17.60 -0.68
CA ASP A 105 25.57 16.70 -0.79
C ASP A 105 26.58 17.19 -1.82
N LYS A 106 26.12 17.67 -2.98
CA LYS A 106 27.00 18.30 -3.98
C LYS A 106 27.79 19.45 -3.38
N GLN A 107 27.13 20.34 -2.63
CA GLN A 107 27.82 21.45 -1.95
C GLN A 107 28.83 20.96 -0.90
N LYS A 108 28.52 19.88 -0.17
CA LYS A 108 29.42 19.28 0.80
C LYS A 108 30.65 18.67 0.12
N ILE A 109 30.45 17.96 -0.99
CA ILE A 109 31.53 17.40 -1.82
C ILE A 109 32.41 18.52 -2.36
N GLU A 110 31.84 19.60 -2.89
CA GLU A 110 32.59 20.75 -3.41
C GLU A 110 33.45 21.40 -2.31
N LYS A 111 32.89 21.62 -1.11
CA LYS A 111 33.64 22.15 0.05
C LYS A 111 34.80 21.23 0.43
N GLN A 112 34.55 19.93 0.54
CA GLN A 112 35.59 18.95 0.86
C GLN A 112 36.66 18.90 -0.23
N ALA A 113 36.29 18.94 -1.51
CA ALA A 113 37.23 18.98 -2.62
C ALA A 113 38.10 20.26 -2.63
N THR A 114 37.54 21.41 -2.25
CA THR A 114 38.33 22.64 -2.08
C THR A 114 39.31 22.55 -0.91
N LEU A 115 38.91 21.91 0.19
CA LEU A 115 39.78 21.70 1.34
C LEU A 115 40.93 20.73 1.01
N ILE A 116 40.64 19.65 0.27
CA ILE A 116 41.66 18.70 -0.19
C ILE A 116 42.69 19.43 -1.05
N ARG A 117 42.25 20.19 -2.06
CA ARG A 117 43.16 20.99 -2.90
C ARG A 117 44.04 21.94 -2.08
N HIS A 118 43.48 22.62 -1.10
CA HIS A 118 44.26 23.50 -0.21
C HIS A 118 45.29 22.73 0.65
N LEU A 119 44.97 21.50 1.05
CA LEU A 119 45.92 20.65 1.77
C LEU A 119 47.01 20.12 0.84
N GLU A 120 46.67 19.76 -0.40
CA GLU A 120 47.64 19.37 -1.44
C GLU A 120 48.62 20.51 -1.72
N ASP A 121 48.14 21.74 -1.94
CA ASP A 121 48.99 22.93 -2.14
C ASP A 121 49.96 23.14 -0.97
N LYS A 122 49.49 22.95 0.28
CA LYS A 122 50.35 23.06 1.47
C LYS A 122 51.40 21.95 1.55
N VAL A 123 51.07 20.73 1.14
CA VAL A 123 52.01 19.62 1.10
C VAL A 123 53.08 19.89 0.05
N ASP A 124 52.70 20.37 -1.13
CA ASP A 124 53.64 20.76 -2.19
C ASP A 124 54.57 21.91 -1.74
N ASP A 125 54.03 22.92 -1.07
CA ASP A 125 54.81 24.01 -0.48
C ASP A 125 55.81 23.52 0.56
N LEU A 126 55.40 22.61 1.45
CA LEU A 126 56.27 22.02 2.46
C LEU A 126 57.34 21.12 1.83
N GLN A 127 56.98 20.35 0.81
CA GLN A 127 57.90 19.50 0.06
C GLN A 127 58.96 20.35 -0.65
N LYS A 128 58.55 21.45 -1.29
CA LYS A 128 59.47 22.42 -1.91
C LYS A 128 60.44 23.02 -0.89
N LYS A 129 59.94 23.47 0.27
CA LYS A 129 60.78 23.98 1.36
C LYS A 129 61.77 22.93 1.85
N LEU A 130 61.34 21.67 1.99
CA LEU A 130 62.21 20.56 2.39
C LEU A 130 63.32 20.31 1.37
N ASP A 131 62.99 20.35 0.08
CA ASP A 131 63.96 20.15 -1.00
C ASP A 131 64.94 21.32 -1.10
N ASP A 132 64.48 22.57 -0.88
CA ASP A 132 65.33 23.76 -0.76
C ASP A 132 66.31 23.64 0.42
N PHE A 133 65.86 23.18 1.59
CA PHE A 133 66.73 22.93 2.75
C PHE A 133 67.76 21.83 2.46
N LYS A 134 67.35 20.69 1.88
CA LYS A 134 68.27 19.61 1.46
C LYS A 134 69.30 20.10 0.44
N ALA A 135 68.90 20.97 -0.49
CA ALA A 135 69.81 21.57 -1.47
C ALA A 135 70.79 22.54 -0.81
N ALA A 136 70.34 23.35 0.16
CA ALA A 136 71.19 24.24 0.94
C ALA A 136 72.20 23.45 1.80
N GLU A 137 71.77 22.38 2.47
CA GLU A 137 72.61 21.48 3.25
C GLU A 137 73.70 20.83 2.40
N LYS A 138 73.35 20.31 1.21
CA LYS A 138 74.34 19.79 0.24
C LYS A 138 75.36 20.84 -0.20
N LYS A 139 74.95 22.10 -0.37
CA LYS A 139 75.87 23.22 -0.69
C LYS A 139 76.82 23.54 0.47
N ILE A 140 76.35 23.45 1.71
CA ILE A 140 77.17 23.63 2.92
C ILE A 140 78.19 22.49 3.06
N ASN A 141 77.75 21.23 2.93
CA ASN A 141 78.64 20.07 3.02
C ASN A 141 79.70 20.02 1.90
N LYS A 142 79.39 20.50 0.70
CA LYS A 142 80.38 20.64 -0.40
C LYS A 142 81.41 21.75 -0.17
N LYS A 143 81.09 22.78 0.63
CA LYS A 143 82.04 23.83 1.04
C LYS A 143 82.88 23.44 2.27
N ALA A 144 82.60 22.29 2.88
CA ALA A 144 83.20 21.83 4.14
C ALA A 144 84.36 20.81 4.06
N PRO A 145 85.06 20.54 2.92
CA PRO A 145 86.32 19.80 2.99
C PRO A 145 87.59 20.67 2.97
N GLU A 146 87.54 22.00 2.81
CA GLU A 146 88.77 22.78 2.55
C GLU A 146 89.24 23.76 3.63
N LYS A 147 88.70 23.77 4.85
CA LYS A 147 89.26 24.58 5.96
C LYS A 147 89.15 23.91 7.32
N ARG A 148 89.86 22.79 7.50
CA ARG A 148 90.43 22.47 8.81
C ARG A 148 91.88 22.92 8.80
N ARG A 149 92.14 24.12 9.34
CA ARG A 149 93.38 24.45 10.05
C ARG A 149 93.31 25.88 10.57
N THR A 150 93.72 26.02 11.82
CA THR A 150 93.91 27.28 12.58
C THR A 150 92.59 27.94 12.98
N SER A 151 92.44 28.61 14.11
CA SER A 151 93.27 28.79 15.30
C SER A 151 92.38 29.61 16.24
N SER A 152 92.52 29.32 17.52
CA SER A 152 92.08 30.02 18.71
C SER A 152 91.75 31.53 18.63
N LEU A 153 90.82 31.92 19.52
CA LEU A 153 90.57 33.25 20.11
C LEU A 153 89.73 34.23 19.29
N ASN A 154 88.57 34.64 19.84
CA ASN A 154 88.48 35.96 20.48
C ASN A 154 87.20 36.14 21.30
N ARG A 155 87.43 36.60 22.53
CA ARG A 155 86.49 37.07 23.53
C ARG A 155 86.38 38.58 23.33
N LEU A 156 85.18 39.14 23.09
CA LEU A 156 84.95 40.56 23.29
C LEU A 156 83.53 40.82 23.84
N SER A 157 83.53 41.27 25.09
CA SER A 157 82.56 42.16 25.72
C SER A 157 82.80 43.59 25.23
N LEU A 158 81.77 44.45 25.22
CA LEU A 158 81.74 45.93 25.33
C LEU A 158 80.42 46.41 24.67
N SER A 159 79.76 47.50 25.03
CA SER A 159 79.52 48.22 26.28
C SER A 159 78.43 49.26 25.96
N ASP A 160 77.65 49.57 26.98
CA ASP A 160 76.73 50.68 27.14
C ASP A 160 77.26 52.03 26.56
N THR A 161 76.42 52.75 25.80
CA THR A 161 76.60 54.19 25.55
C THR A 161 75.27 54.92 25.68
N LYS A 162 75.17 55.73 26.73
CA LYS A 162 74.17 56.78 26.94
C LYS A 162 74.58 58.06 26.20
N GLY A 163 73.59 58.80 25.70
CA GLY A 163 73.70 60.20 25.26
C GLY A 163 72.71 60.52 24.14
N GLN A 164 71.47 60.89 24.45
CA GLN A 164 70.99 62.28 24.49
C GLN A 164 71.04 63.02 23.13
N ASN A 165 69.87 63.00 22.46
CA ASN A 165 69.11 64.15 21.97
C ASN A 165 69.68 65.07 20.87
N SER A 166 69.01 65.08 19.71
CA SER A 166 68.37 66.26 19.07
C SER A 166 68.29 66.06 17.55
N GLY A 167 67.10 66.31 16.98
CA GLY A 167 66.76 66.00 15.60
C GLY A 167 67.52 66.81 14.55
N PHE A 168 67.60 66.27 13.32
CA PHE A 168 66.78 66.71 12.19
C PHE A 168 67.15 65.93 10.90
N TYR A 169 66.14 65.67 10.06
CA TYR A 169 66.17 65.21 8.66
C TYR A 169 66.45 63.73 8.32
N PHE A 170 65.38 62.94 8.51
CA PHE A 170 64.71 62.12 7.49
C PHE A 170 65.39 61.96 6.11
N GLU A 171 66.38 61.07 5.97
CA GLU A 171 66.79 60.56 4.65
C GLU A 171 67.54 59.22 4.77
N ASN A 172 66.83 58.15 5.16
CA ASN A 172 67.14 56.76 4.80
C ASN A 172 66.15 55.82 5.50
N LEU A 173 65.07 55.40 4.81
CA LEU A 173 64.20 54.30 5.26
C LEU A 173 64.66 52.95 4.67
N ALA A 174 65.93 52.61 4.84
CA ALA A 174 66.45 51.28 4.48
C ALA A 174 66.24 50.22 5.58
N TRP A 175 65.67 50.59 6.74
CA TRP A 175 65.49 49.76 7.93
C TRP A 175 64.04 49.29 8.13
N THR A 176 63.09 49.76 7.32
CA THR A 176 61.70 49.24 7.31
C THR A 176 61.54 47.96 6.49
N ALA A 177 62.60 47.47 5.84
CA ALA A 177 62.63 46.20 5.11
C ALA A 177 63.10 45.02 5.99
N SER A 178 63.24 45.23 7.30
CA SER A 178 63.55 44.18 8.27
C SER A 178 62.26 43.63 8.85
N ASP A 179 62.04 42.32 8.70
CA ASP A 179 60.91 41.49 9.19
C ASP A 179 60.70 41.52 10.74
N GLN A 180 61.28 42.48 11.46
CA GLN A 180 61.26 42.54 12.93
C GLN A 180 60.00 43.19 13.52
N PHE A 181 59.11 43.76 12.69
CA PHE A 181 57.88 44.41 13.15
C PHE A 181 56.58 43.63 12.84
N ARG A 182 56.65 42.41 12.29
CA ARG A 182 55.46 41.55 12.15
C ARG A 182 54.94 40.98 13.47
N ASN A 183 55.70 41.12 14.57
CA ASN A 183 55.36 40.60 15.89
C ASN A 183 55.20 41.72 16.94
N ILE A 184 54.76 42.91 16.54
CA ILE A 184 54.18 43.84 17.52
C ILE A 184 52.87 43.19 17.97
N PRO A 185 52.68 42.92 19.28
CA PRO A 185 51.40 42.39 19.74
C PRO A 185 50.32 43.37 19.33
N LEU A 186 49.37 42.88 18.53
CA LEU A 186 48.16 43.60 18.15
C LEU A 186 47.61 44.24 19.43
N ASN A 187 47.30 45.53 19.37
CA ASN A 187 46.81 46.30 20.51
C ASN A 187 45.73 45.46 21.24
N PRO A 188 45.77 45.25 22.57
CA PRO A 188 44.82 44.38 23.27
C PRO A 188 43.35 44.67 22.91
N TYR A 189 43.06 45.94 22.61
CA TYR A 189 41.75 46.40 22.15
C TYR A 189 41.44 46.00 20.69
N GLU A 190 42.42 45.88 19.79
CA GLU A 190 42.20 45.44 18.40
C GLU A 190 41.80 43.96 18.31
N TYR A 191 42.36 43.09 19.16
CA TYR A 191 41.92 41.69 19.25
C TYR A 191 40.46 41.59 19.73
N GLU A 192 40.11 42.38 20.75
CA GLU A 192 38.75 42.45 21.28
C GLU A 192 37.77 43.03 20.25
N ILE A 193 38.15 44.09 19.54
CA ILE A 193 37.36 44.66 18.43
C ILE A 193 37.13 43.61 17.34
N ARG A 194 38.14 42.82 16.97
CA ARG A 194 37.99 41.76 15.96
C ARG A 194 37.05 40.65 16.45
N LYS A 195 37.20 40.21 17.71
CA LYS A 195 36.30 39.22 18.32
C LYS A 195 34.85 39.72 18.41
N LEU A 196 34.65 40.98 18.76
CA LEU A 196 33.33 41.62 18.79
C LEU A 196 32.76 41.77 17.37
N GLN A 197 33.58 42.11 16.38
CA GLN A 197 33.18 42.13 14.97
C GLN A 197 32.71 40.75 14.51
N ASP A 198 33.47 39.68 14.82
CA ASP A 198 33.09 38.31 14.46
C ASP A 198 31.79 37.88 15.18
N SER A 199 31.63 38.24 16.45
CA SER A 199 30.39 38.01 17.21
C SER A 199 29.20 38.75 16.60
N VAL A 200 29.37 40.01 16.19
CA VAL A 200 28.33 40.80 15.52
C VAL A 200 27.99 40.20 14.15
N GLN A 201 28.97 39.72 13.39
CA GLN A 201 28.70 39.03 12.12
C GLN A 201 27.94 37.72 12.34
N HIS A 202 28.34 36.93 13.34
CA HIS A 202 27.64 35.70 13.71
C HIS A 202 26.20 36.00 14.15
N LEU A 203 25.98 37.00 14.99
CA LEU A 203 24.65 37.41 15.43
C LEU A 203 23.79 37.93 14.28
N LYS A 204 24.37 38.65 13.30
CA LYS A 204 23.65 39.07 12.09
C LYS A 204 23.22 37.88 11.24
N VAL A 205 24.12 36.90 11.03
CA VAL A 205 23.77 35.68 10.31
C VAL A 205 22.68 34.91 11.06
N GLN A 206 22.81 34.77 12.37
CA GLN A 206 21.82 34.11 13.21
C GLN A 206 20.46 34.81 13.14
N GLN A 207 20.42 36.15 13.22
CA GLN A 207 19.20 36.94 13.06
C GLN A 207 18.54 36.72 11.69
N THR A 208 19.32 36.60 10.61
CA THR A 208 18.75 36.31 9.29
C THR A 208 18.19 34.89 9.17
N ILE A 209 18.79 33.92 9.85
CA ILE A 209 18.29 32.54 9.91
C ILE A 209 16.99 32.51 10.71
N ASP A 210 16.97 33.14 11.87
CA ASP A 210 15.79 33.13 12.74
C ASP A 210 14.63 33.91 12.13
N ARG A 211 14.90 35.00 11.38
CA ARG A 211 13.89 35.68 10.58
C ARG A 211 13.26 34.75 9.53
N ARG A 212 14.07 33.97 8.81
CA ARG A 212 13.55 33.00 7.84
C ARG A 212 12.72 31.90 8.50
N LYS A 213 13.17 31.39 9.65
CA LYS A 213 12.40 30.40 10.42
C LYS A 213 11.06 30.96 10.89
N LEU A 214 11.02 32.22 11.29
CA LEU A 214 9.76 32.90 11.65
C LEU A 214 8.84 33.03 10.44
N GLU A 215 9.37 33.40 9.28
CA GLU A 215 8.61 33.45 8.02
C GLU A 215 8.08 32.07 7.61
N ASP A 216 8.89 31.02 7.72
CA ASP A 216 8.48 29.63 7.43
C ASP A 216 7.38 29.15 8.38
N LEU A 217 7.52 29.44 9.68
CA LEU A 217 6.51 29.09 10.69
C LEU A 217 5.21 29.90 10.53
N ASP A 218 5.30 31.18 10.13
CA ASP A 218 4.13 32.02 9.85
C ASP A 218 3.31 31.47 8.68
N VAL A 219 3.99 31.01 7.62
CA VAL A 219 3.34 30.32 6.49
C VAL A 219 2.69 29.01 6.95
N GLU A 220 3.38 28.19 7.74
CA GLU A 220 2.81 26.95 8.29
C GLU A 220 1.57 27.22 9.15
N CYS A 221 1.62 28.22 10.03
CA CYS A 221 0.48 28.64 10.84
C CYS A 221 -0.68 29.13 9.96
N SER A 222 -0.41 29.88 8.89
CA SER A 222 -1.45 30.33 7.94
C SER A 222 -2.15 29.14 7.28
N VAL A 223 -1.38 28.18 6.76
CA VAL A 223 -1.93 26.97 6.10
C VAL A 223 -2.76 26.14 7.08
N LEU A 224 -2.27 25.91 8.30
CA LEU A 224 -3.02 25.17 9.33
C LEU A 224 -4.30 25.91 9.74
N THR A 225 -4.29 27.24 9.74
CA THR A 225 -5.50 28.04 10.03
C THR A 225 -6.53 27.90 8.92
N GLU A 226 -6.12 27.92 7.65
CA GLU A 226 -7.00 27.68 6.50
C GLU A 226 -7.58 26.26 6.51
N GLU A 227 -6.76 25.25 6.82
CA GLU A 227 -7.21 23.87 6.94
C GLU A 227 -8.23 23.70 8.08
N ASN A 228 -7.94 24.25 9.26
CA ASN A 228 -8.87 24.25 10.38
C ASN A 228 -10.20 24.92 10.02
N GLN A 229 -10.17 26.06 9.33
CA GLN A 229 -11.38 26.74 8.88
C GLN A 229 -12.18 25.88 7.88
N SER A 230 -11.50 25.17 6.97
CA SER A 230 -12.12 24.22 6.04
C SER A 230 -12.79 23.04 6.77
N LEU A 231 -12.11 22.49 7.79
CA LEU A 231 -12.64 21.43 8.63
C LEU A 231 -13.86 21.89 9.44
N GLU A 232 -13.80 23.08 10.06
CA GLU A 232 -14.94 23.66 10.76
C GLU A 232 -16.16 23.85 9.83
N ASN A 233 -15.94 24.28 8.59
CA ASN A 233 -17.01 24.40 7.61
C ASN A 233 -17.62 23.03 7.25
N LYS A 234 -16.79 22.00 7.07
CA LYS A 234 -17.27 20.62 6.84
C LYS A 234 -18.09 20.10 8.02
N VAL A 235 -17.64 20.35 9.26
CA VAL A 235 -18.37 19.99 10.48
C VAL A 235 -19.72 20.68 10.50
N LYS A 236 -19.79 22.00 10.27
CA LYS A 236 -21.07 22.74 10.19
C LYS A 236 -22.03 22.14 9.15
N VAL A 237 -21.53 21.76 7.97
CA VAL A 237 -22.35 21.10 6.95
C VAL A 237 -22.88 19.75 7.45
N LEU A 238 -22.03 18.94 8.08
CA LEU A 238 -22.46 17.66 8.65
C LEU A 238 -23.47 17.84 9.79
N GLU A 239 -23.30 18.85 10.65
CA GLU A 239 -24.26 19.20 11.71
C GLU A 239 -25.62 19.61 11.13
N THR A 240 -25.65 20.38 10.04
CA THR A 240 -26.90 20.73 9.35
C THR A 240 -27.60 19.50 8.78
N LYS A 241 -26.86 18.61 8.09
CA LYS A 241 -27.41 17.36 7.56
C LYS A 241 -27.90 16.43 8.65
N LEU A 242 -27.19 16.36 9.78
CA LEU A 242 -27.62 15.58 10.93
C LEU A 242 -28.92 16.14 11.51
N SER A 243 -29.04 17.47 11.61
CA SER A 243 -30.27 18.13 12.07
C SER A 243 -31.45 17.84 11.15
N GLU A 244 -31.25 17.92 9.83
CA GLU A 244 -32.24 17.54 8.82
C GLU A 244 -32.66 16.07 8.95
N ALA A 245 -31.69 15.16 9.13
CA ALA A 245 -31.96 13.73 9.31
C ALA A 245 -32.78 13.45 10.58
N ILE A 246 -32.49 14.13 11.69
CA ILE A 246 -33.26 14.02 12.94
C ILE A 246 -34.70 14.48 12.72
N ILE A 247 -34.93 15.58 11.99
CA ILE A 247 -36.28 16.06 11.67
C ILE A 247 -37.04 15.04 10.83
N ILE A 248 -36.40 14.50 9.78
CA ILE A 248 -37.02 13.47 8.92
C ILE A 248 -37.35 12.22 9.73
N GLN A 249 -36.46 11.79 10.63
CA GLN A 249 -36.72 10.65 11.49
C GLN A 249 -37.93 10.90 12.40
N TYR A 250 -38.03 12.09 13.01
CA TYR A 250 -39.18 12.48 13.81
C TYR A 250 -40.48 12.50 12.98
N GLU A 251 -40.43 13.01 11.75
CA GLU A 251 -41.58 13.00 10.84
C GLU A 251 -42.01 11.57 10.48
N LEU A 252 -41.06 10.67 10.22
CA LEU A 252 -41.32 9.25 9.96
C LEU A 252 -41.95 8.57 11.19
N GLU A 253 -41.41 8.78 12.38
CA GLU A 253 -41.96 8.26 13.63
C GLU A 253 -43.39 8.77 13.88
N ASN A 254 -43.65 10.05 13.62
CA ASN A 254 -44.99 10.63 13.74
C ASN A 254 -45.95 10.05 12.69
N MET A 255 -45.52 9.89 11.44
CA MET A 255 -46.31 9.21 10.42
C MET A 255 -46.61 7.77 10.83
N MET A 256 -45.62 6.99 11.26
CA MET A 256 -45.82 5.63 11.77
C MET A 256 -46.84 5.61 12.92
N ALA A 257 -46.72 6.51 13.90
CA ALA A 257 -47.67 6.61 15.01
C ALA A 257 -49.10 6.94 14.55
N THR A 258 -49.27 7.73 13.48
CA THR A 258 -50.60 8.01 12.89
C THR A 258 -51.15 6.84 12.08
N TRP A 259 -50.30 6.11 11.34
CA TRP A 259 -50.64 4.89 10.61
C TRP A 259 -50.97 3.71 11.54
N ASP A 260 -50.44 3.70 12.76
CA ASP A 260 -50.76 2.70 13.79
C ASP A 260 -52.13 2.95 14.48
N GLN A 261 -52.72 4.16 14.32
CA GLN A 261 -54.02 4.48 14.93
C GLN A 261 -55.22 3.73 14.36
N PRO A 262 -55.37 3.50 13.03
CA PRO A 262 -56.45 2.66 12.53
C PRO A 262 -56.34 1.23 13.10
N TYR A 263 -55.14 0.65 13.23
CA TYR A 263 -54.99 -0.70 13.78
C TYR A 263 -55.30 -0.79 15.28
N ARG A 264 -54.97 0.22 16.12
CA ARG A 264 -55.38 0.21 17.54
C ARG A 264 -56.86 0.50 17.78
N ARG A 265 -57.54 1.22 16.88
CA ARG A 265 -58.97 1.58 17.06
C ARG A 265 -59.91 0.42 16.76
N TYR A 266 -59.50 -0.53 15.91
CA TYR A 266 -60.27 -1.74 15.63
C TYR A 266 -60.02 -2.89 16.63
N VAL A 267 -58.90 -2.89 17.37
CA VAL A 267 -58.55 -3.98 18.30
C VAL A 267 -59.24 -3.87 19.67
N THR A 268 -59.82 -2.72 20.03
CA THR A 268 -60.52 -2.57 21.33
C THR A 268 -62.01 -2.93 21.32
N VAL A 269 -62.57 -3.36 20.18
CA VAL A 269 -64.01 -3.69 20.08
C VAL A 269 -64.29 -5.19 19.83
N SER A 270 -63.31 -6.04 19.54
CA SER A 270 -63.58 -7.45 19.27
C SER A 270 -62.90 -8.40 20.25
N ALA A 271 -63.39 -8.39 21.50
CA ALA A 271 -63.22 -9.49 22.44
C ALA A 271 -64.40 -10.49 22.30
N ALA A 272 -64.60 -11.04 21.10
CA ALA A 272 -65.47 -12.19 20.88
C ALA A 272 -65.15 -12.85 19.53
N GLY A 273 -64.37 -13.92 19.59
CA GLY A 273 -64.44 -15.07 18.69
C GLY A 273 -64.37 -14.81 17.18
N THR A 274 -63.17 -14.81 16.63
CA THR A 274 -62.71 -15.79 15.62
C THR A 274 -61.28 -15.42 15.25
N ASP A 275 -60.39 -16.38 15.42
CA ASP A 275 -58.96 -16.23 15.21
C ASP A 275 -58.67 -16.32 13.70
N ILE A 276 -58.54 -15.16 13.06
CA ILE A 276 -58.27 -15.03 11.61
C ILE A 276 -56.76 -14.81 11.36
N HIS A 277 -55.92 -14.90 12.39
CA HIS A 277 -54.47 -14.70 12.28
C HIS A 277 -53.69 -15.98 11.91
N GLY A 278 -54.33 -17.15 11.90
CA GLY A 278 -53.70 -18.42 11.50
C GLY A 278 -53.53 -18.62 9.99
N GLU A 279 -54.37 -18.01 9.16
CA GLU A 279 -54.37 -18.25 7.69
C GLU A 279 -53.42 -17.33 6.92
N LEU A 280 -52.91 -16.26 7.55
CA LEU A 280 -51.94 -15.34 6.94
C LEU A 280 -50.47 -15.77 7.15
N HIS A 281 -50.19 -16.70 8.07
CA HIS A 281 -48.82 -17.14 8.37
C HIS A 281 -48.35 -18.37 7.56
N GLU A 282 -49.29 -19.18 7.04
CA GLU A 282 -49.01 -20.27 6.09
C GLU A 282 -48.42 -19.81 4.75
N PRO A 283 -48.93 -18.73 4.10
CA PRO A 283 -48.33 -18.25 2.85
C PRO A 283 -46.97 -17.57 3.08
N GLU A 284 -46.72 -16.99 4.26
CA GLU A 284 -45.42 -16.38 4.58
C GLU A 284 -44.32 -17.44 4.73
N THR A 285 -44.64 -18.59 5.32
CA THR A 285 -43.68 -19.70 5.49
C THR A 285 -43.42 -20.46 4.19
N LYS A 286 -44.43 -20.56 3.31
CA LYS A 286 -44.25 -21.10 1.95
C LYS A 286 -43.52 -20.14 1.02
N MET A 287 -43.79 -18.83 1.09
CA MET A 287 -43.04 -17.82 0.34
C MET A 287 -41.57 -17.70 0.80
N LEU A 288 -41.27 -17.97 2.07
CA LEU A 288 -39.89 -18.05 2.56
C LEU A 288 -39.16 -19.35 2.18
N SER A 289 -39.89 -20.42 1.83
CA SER A 289 -39.30 -21.68 1.33
C SER A 289 -39.15 -21.71 -0.20
N GLU A 290 -39.92 -20.90 -0.92
CA GLU A 290 -39.82 -20.71 -2.38
C GLU A 290 -38.90 -19.55 -2.78
N LEU A 291 -38.40 -18.79 -1.81
CA LEU A 291 -37.21 -17.97 -1.97
C LEU A 291 -35.99 -18.91 -2.02
N GLU A 292 -35.76 -19.47 -3.20
CA GLU A 292 -34.44 -19.92 -3.62
C GLU A 292 -33.48 -18.77 -3.32
N HIS A 293 -32.60 -18.95 -2.33
CA HIS A 293 -31.50 -18.04 -2.13
C HIS A 293 -30.73 -18.02 -3.46
N ASP A 294 -30.79 -16.89 -4.17
CA ASP A 294 -29.79 -16.50 -5.17
C ASP A 294 -28.46 -16.29 -4.42
N ASP A 295 -27.90 -17.39 -3.87
CA ASP A 295 -26.46 -17.56 -3.93
C ASP A 295 -26.14 -17.53 -5.41
N PRO A 296 -25.26 -16.64 -5.89
CA PRO A 296 -24.85 -16.65 -7.27
C PRO A 296 -24.05 -17.94 -7.47
N GLN A 297 -24.74 -19.03 -7.83
CA GLN A 297 -24.11 -20.12 -8.55
C GLN A 297 -23.64 -19.51 -9.87
N LEU A 298 -22.40 -19.01 -9.84
CA LEU A 298 -21.57 -18.71 -11.00
C LEU A 298 -21.38 -20.03 -11.78
N ARG A 299 -22.43 -20.46 -12.48
CA ARG A 299 -22.41 -21.50 -13.49
C ARG A 299 -22.06 -20.93 -14.86
N SER A 300 -21.56 -19.69 -14.94
CA SER A 300 -20.72 -19.33 -16.08
C SER A 300 -19.39 -20.05 -15.86
N GLU A 301 -19.22 -21.20 -16.50
CA GLU A 301 -17.93 -21.89 -16.57
C GLU A 301 -16.88 -20.90 -17.08
N ALA A 302 -16.17 -20.26 -16.16
CA ALA A 302 -15.16 -19.28 -16.48
C ALA A 302 -13.89 -20.06 -16.84
N LYS A 303 -13.48 -19.96 -18.11
CA LYS A 303 -12.37 -20.73 -18.66
C LYS A 303 -11.11 -19.87 -18.61
N ALA A 304 -10.01 -20.43 -18.11
CA ALA A 304 -8.71 -19.78 -18.17
C ALA A 304 -8.00 -20.21 -19.46
N VAL A 305 -7.59 -19.26 -20.29
CA VAL A 305 -6.83 -19.52 -21.53
C VAL A 305 -5.50 -18.78 -21.48
N LYS A 306 -4.42 -19.48 -21.84
CA LYS A 306 -3.07 -18.89 -21.95
C LYS A 306 -2.85 -18.39 -23.38
N LEU A 307 -2.54 -17.11 -23.51
CA LEU A 307 -2.25 -16.46 -24.79
C LEU A 307 -0.80 -16.73 -25.21
N GLU A 308 -0.55 -16.74 -26.52
CA GLU A 308 0.79 -16.99 -27.09
C GLU A 308 1.82 -15.92 -26.68
N SER A 309 1.37 -14.73 -26.28
CA SER A 309 2.20 -13.65 -25.76
C SER A 309 2.64 -13.84 -24.29
N GLY A 310 2.28 -14.95 -23.66
CA GLY A 310 2.70 -15.31 -22.31
C GLY A 310 1.80 -14.81 -21.17
N GLY A 311 0.64 -14.22 -21.50
CA GLY A 311 -0.38 -13.82 -20.53
C GLY A 311 -1.50 -14.86 -20.36
N SER A 312 -2.18 -14.86 -19.21
CA SER A 312 -3.38 -15.68 -18.98
C SER A 312 -4.62 -14.79 -18.93
N LEU A 313 -5.66 -15.17 -19.66
CA LEU A 313 -6.96 -14.49 -19.71
C LEU A 313 -8.01 -15.34 -18.99
N TYR A 314 -8.79 -14.70 -18.12
CA TYR A 314 -9.90 -15.33 -17.40
C TYR A 314 -11.19 -14.57 -17.70
N SER A 315 -12.15 -15.23 -18.34
CA SER A 315 -13.44 -14.65 -18.66
C SER A 315 -14.46 -15.75 -18.94
N SER A 316 -15.73 -15.38 -19.05
CA SER A 316 -16.82 -16.25 -19.44
C SER A 316 -16.53 -16.89 -20.81
N THR A 317 -16.90 -18.16 -21.00
CA THR A 317 -16.68 -18.93 -22.24
C THR A 317 -17.13 -18.21 -23.51
N GLU A 318 -18.25 -17.48 -23.46
CA GLU A 318 -18.76 -16.70 -24.60
C GLU A 318 -17.88 -15.50 -24.98
N SER A 319 -17.21 -14.89 -23.99
CA SER A 319 -16.38 -13.70 -24.17
C SER A 319 -15.01 -14.05 -24.76
N ILE A 320 -14.46 -15.23 -24.43
CA ILE A 320 -13.15 -15.69 -24.91
C ILE A 320 -13.18 -16.00 -26.40
N ASN A 321 -14.27 -16.62 -26.89
CA ASN A 321 -14.43 -16.98 -28.30
C ASN A 321 -14.55 -15.77 -29.25
N LYS A 322 -14.93 -14.59 -28.72
CA LYS A 322 -14.98 -13.34 -29.50
C LYS A 322 -13.63 -12.62 -29.60
N VAL A 323 -12.70 -12.88 -28.69
CA VAL A 323 -11.43 -12.14 -28.59
C VAL A 323 -10.25 -12.94 -29.12
N ALA A 324 -10.34 -14.28 -29.18
CA ALA A 324 -9.24 -15.14 -29.61
C ALA A 324 -9.66 -16.05 -30.77
N SER A 325 -9.59 -15.55 -32.01
CA SER A 325 -9.73 -16.37 -33.23
C SER A 325 -8.52 -17.29 -33.49
N ASP A 326 -7.43 -17.17 -32.71
CA ASP A 326 -6.19 -17.94 -32.88
C ASP A 326 -5.63 -18.49 -31.54
N ALA A 327 -6.46 -19.16 -30.72
CA ALA A 327 -5.97 -19.84 -29.51
C ALA A 327 -6.25 -21.35 -29.55
N LYS A 328 -5.19 -22.17 -29.41
CA LYS A 328 -5.32 -23.63 -29.27
C LYS A 328 -5.84 -23.98 -27.87
N GLU A 329 -6.94 -24.72 -27.87
CA GLU A 329 -7.60 -25.28 -26.69
C GLU A 329 -6.70 -26.30 -25.98
N ILE A 330 -6.45 -26.10 -24.69
CA ILE A 330 -5.87 -27.13 -23.83
C ILE A 330 -7.03 -27.99 -23.35
N GLN A 331 -7.10 -29.25 -23.79
CA GLN A 331 -7.93 -30.27 -23.16
C GLN A 331 -7.36 -30.53 -21.77
N VAL A 332 -7.96 -29.90 -20.75
CA VAL A 332 -7.66 -30.18 -19.35
C VAL A 332 -8.60 -31.29 -18.92
N GLY A 333 -8.03 -32.46 -18.62
CA GLY A 333 -8.73 -33.63 -18.11
C GLY A 333 -9.43 -33.36 -16.77
N GLU A 334 -10.36 -34.25 -16.44
CA GLU A 334 -11.34 -34.19 -15.35
C GLU A 334 -10.79 -34.03 -13.92
N ASP A 335 -9.47 -33.86 -13.74
CA ASP A 335 -8.83 -33.78 -12.41
C ASP A 335 -8.68 -32.34 -11.88
N ALA A 336 -9.05 -31.32 -12.65
CA ALA A 336 -8.91 -29.91 -12.26
C ALA A 336 -10.23 -29.23 -11.85
N SER A 337 -11.31 -29.99 -11.64
CA SER A 337 -12.60 -29.48 -11.16
C SER A 337 -12.77 -29.53 -9.64
N LEU A 338 -11.70 -29.66 -8.87
CA LEU A 338 -11.74 -29.46 -7.43
C LEU A 338 -11.48 -27.99 -7.16
N SER A 339 -12.55 -27.28 -6.78
CA SER A 339 -12.53 -25.88 -6.38
C SER A 339 -11.38 -25.64 -5.39
N ILE A 340 -10.65 -24.53 -5.52
CA ILE A 340 -9.62 -24.11 -4.56
C ILE A 340 -10.16 -24.13 -3.13
N LEU A 341 -11.45 -23.85 -2.95
CA LEU A 341 -12.12 -23.92 -1.65
C LEU A 341 -12.21 -25.36 -1.12
N ASP A 342 -12.40 -26.35 -2.00
CA ASP A 342 -12.49 -27.77 -1.66
C ASP A 342 -11.10 -28.36 -1.34
N GLU A 343 -10.06 -27.90 -2.06
CA GLU A 343 -8.68 -28.21 -1.72
C GLU A 343 -8.27 -27.55 -0.38
N LEU A 344 -8.68 -26.30 -0.14
CA LEU A 344 -8.38 -25.57 1.08
C LEU A 344 -9.17 -26.14 2.27
N GLU A 345 -10.41 -26.57 2.06
CA GLU A 345 -11.23 -27.29 3.03
C GLU A 345 -10.64 -28.66 3.34
N SER A 346 -10.21 -29.42 2.33
CA SER A 346 -9.48 -30.69 2.51
C SER A 346 -8.19 -30.49 3.30
N GLN A 347 -7.41 -29.45 2.98
CA GLN A 347 -6.20 -29.11 3.73
C GLN A 347 -6.51 -28.69 5.17
N TYR A 348 -7.57 -27.91 5.40
CA TYR A 348 -8.03 -27.52 6.74
C TYR A 348 -8.51 -28.74 7.54
N GLN A 349 -9.31 -29.63 6.94
CA GLN A 349 -9.76 -30.87 7.58
C GLN A 349 -8.59 -31.82 7.88
N SER A 350 -7.60 -31.90 6.99
CA SER A 350 -6.38 -32.69 7.22
C SER A 350 -5.55 -32.13 8.38
N LEU A 351 -5.42 -30.81 8.45
CA LEU A 351 -4.74 -30.11 9.55
C LEU A 351 -5.49 -30.27 10.87
N PHE A 352 -6.82 -30.13 10.85
CA PHE A 352 -7.70 -30.32 11.99
C PHE A 352 -7.63 -31.76 12.52
N THR A 353 -7.64 -32.75 11.62
CA THR A 353 -7.48 -34.17 11.98
C THR A 353 -6.10 -34.43 12.60
N LYS A 354 -5.04 -33.83 12.06
CA LYS A 354 -3.69 -33.90 12.65
C LYS A 354 -3.61 -33.21 14.02
N TYR A 355 -4.27 -32.07 14.19
CA TYR A 355 -4.29 -31.34 15.46
C TYR A 355 -5.07 -32.12 16.53
N ASN A 356 -6.21 -32.69 16.18
CA ASN A 356 -6.97 -33.59 17.04
C ASN A 356 -6.20 -34.86 17.38
N ALA A 357 -5.47 -35.45 16.42
CA ALA A 357 -4.58 -36.57 16.67
C ALA A 357 -3.42 -36.18 17.61
N LEU A 358 -2.90 -34.95 17.49
CA LEU A 358 -1.89 -34.42 18.39
C LEU A 358 -2.44 -34.26 19.81
N ILE A 359 -3.64 -33.69 19.96
CA ILE A 359 -4.33 -33.55 21.25
C ILE A 359 -4.59 -34.92 21.88
N GLN A 360 -5.07 -35.90 21.11
CA GLN A 360 -5.29 -37.26 21.58
C GLN A 360 -3.97 -37.99 21.91
N SER A 361 -2.88 -37.71 21.19
CA SER A 361 -1.54 -38.25 21.48
C SER A 361 -0.90 -37.61 22.72
N LYS A 362 -1.24 -36.35 23.02
CA LYS A 362 -0.86 -35.67 24.28
C LYS A 362 -1.69 -36.20 25.45
N GLY A 363 -2.98 -36.45 25.25
CA GLY A 363 -3.86 -37.08 26.25
C GLY A 363 -3.55 -38.55 26.53
N LYS A 364 -2.82 -39.23 25.64
CA LYS A 364 -2.32 -40.62 25.82
C LYS A 364 -0.92 -40.73 26.43
N LYS A 365 -0.27 -39.61 26.78
CA LYS A 365 1.07 -39.57 27.41
C LYS A 365 1.02 -39.09 28.87
N GLU A 366 0.09 -39.62 29.66
CA GLU A 366 0.15 -39.56 31.13
C GLU A 366 0.57 -40.91 31.75
N GLY A 367 1.30 -41.74 31.01
CA GLY A 367 1.91 -42.95 31.52
C GLY A 367 3.27 -43.19 30.87
N ASP A 368 4.28 -43.36 31.71
CA ASP A 368 5.67 -43.71 31.46
C ASP A 368 6.68 -42.60 31.09
N ASP A 369 7.58 -42.44 32.06
CA ASP A 369 8.85 -41.73 32.11
C ASP A 369 9.83 -42.20 31.01
N ASP A 370 10.92 -41.44 30.79
CA ASP A 370 12.08 -41.75 29.90
C ASP A 370 12.01 -41.40 28.40
N SER A 371 11.67 -40.15 28.03
CA SER A 371 11.84 -39.71 26.63
C SER A 371 12.48 -38.32 26.39
N CYS A 372 13.24 -37.78 27.35
CA CYS A 372 14.02 -36.56 27.10
C CYS A 372 15.25 -36.75 26.18
N GLN A 373 15.71 -37.98 25.90
CA GLN A 373 16.87 -38.22 25.02
C GLN A 373 16.53 -38.52 23.55
N ARG A 374 15.26 -38.76 23.18
CA ARG A 374 14.88 -39.11 21.80
C ARG A 374 14.53 -37.94 20.89
N LEU A 375 14.41 -36.72 21.43
CA LEU A 375 14.02 -35.53 20.65
C LEU A 375 15.22 -34.86 19.96
N ALA A 376 16.45 -35.07 20.43
CA ALA A 376 17.66 -34.46 19.83
C ALA A 376 18.05 -35.08 18.48
N HIS A 377 17.62 -36.30 18.16
CA HIS A 377 18.00 -36.99 16.92
C HIS A 377 17.10 -36.66 15.70
N LYS A 378 15.98 -35.94 15.88
CA LYS A 378 15.08 -35.60 14.78
C LYS A 378 15.41 -34.27 14.09
N GLU A 379 16.08 -33.35 14.75
CA GLU A 379 16.46 -32.06 14.14
C GLU A 379 17.59 -32.19 13.10
N VAL A 380 18.41 -33.23 13.19
CA VAL A 380 19.52 -33.45 12.24
C VAL A 380 19.07 -34.19 10.96
N GLN A 381 17.89 -34.83 10.96
CA GLN A 381 17.39 -35.57 9.79
C GLN A 381 16.65 -34.71 8.76
N THR A 382 16.13 -33.54 9.14
CA THR A 382 15.46 -32.63 8.19
C THR A 382 16.44 -31.98 7.21
N LEU A 383 17.68 -31.70 7.65
CA LEU A 383 18.69 -31.12 6.77
C LEU A 383 19.20 -32.14 5.72
N LEU A 384 19.33 -33.41 6.10
CA LEU A 384 19.81 -34.47 5.20
C LEU A 384 18.77 -34.84 4.13
N HIS A 385 17.49 -34.82 4.48
CA HIS A 385 16.39 -35.14 3.56
C HIS A 385 16.16 -34.04 2.50
N ILE A 386 16.53 -32.78 2.80
CA ILE A 386 16.49 -31.68 1.83
C ILE A 386 17.66 -31.78 0.84
N THR A 387 18.85 -32.21 1.29
CA THR A 387 20.04 -32.36 0.42
C THR A 387 20.01 -33.59 -0.48
N LEU A 388 19.30 -34.66 -0.10
CA LEU A 388 19.20 -35.89 -0.90
C LEU A 388 17.98 -35.92 -1.84
N ASN A 389 17.00 -35.03 -1.68
CA ASN A 389 15.89 -34.85 -2.63
C ASN A 389 16.28 -33.99 -3.84
N ARG A 390 17.49 -34.21 -4.37
CA ARG A 390 18.04 -33.52 -5.54
C ARG A 390 17.37 -33.96 -6.87
N ASP A 391 16.61 -35.05 -6.84
CA ASP A 391 16.10 -35.70 -8.06
C ASP A 391 14.56 -35.68 -8.20
N TYR A 392 13.82 -34.95 -7.35
CA TYR A 392 12.35 -34.97 -7.38
C TYR A 392 11.69 -33.87 -8.24
N TYR A 393 12.47 -33.05 -8.94
CA TYR A 393 11.96 -32.01 -9.85
C TYR A 393 12.66 -32.05 -11.20
N GLN A 394 12.72 -33.24 -11.77
CA GLN A 394 13.30 -33.47 -13.08
C GLN A 394 12.29 -34.03 -14.08
N ASP A 395 11.00 -33.66 -13.96
CA ASP A 395 10.04 -33.88 -15.05
C ASP A 395 8.75 -33.04 -14.92
N SER A 396 8.86 -31.72 -15.07
CA SER A 396 7.70 -30.92 -15.49
C SER A 396 8.21 -29.70 -16.23
N GLY A 397 8.00 -29.70 -17.54
CA GLY A 397 8.55 -28.75 -18.53
C GLY A 397 8.03 -27.31 -18.43
N ASN A 398 7.85 -26.77 -17.23
CA ASN A 398 7.49 -25.37 -17.03
C ASN A 398 8.21 -24.80 -15.80
N ILE A 399 9.51 -24.54 -15.95
CA ILE A 399 10.27 -23.76 -14.97
C ILE A 399 9.82 -22.30 -15.11
N PRO A 400 9.29 -21.66 -14.05
CA PRO A 400 8.93 -20.24 -14.09
C PRO A 400 10.12 -19.36 -14.50
N PRO A 401 9.92 -18.30 -15.30
CA PRO A 401 11.00 -17.53 -15.93
C PRO A 401 12.00 -16.94 -14.92
N TYR A 402 11.53 -16.58 -13.72
CA TYR A 402 12.42 -16.08 -12.66
C TYR A 402 13.38 -17.16 -12.14
N LYS A 403 12.99 -18.45 -12.09
CA LYS A 403 13.89 -19.55 -11.67
C LYS A 403 14.98 -19.81 -12.69
N ALA A 404 14.70 -19.64 -13.98
CA ALA A 404 15.72 -19.70 -15.03
C ALA A 404 16.72 -18.55 -14.88
N LEU A 405 16.22 -17.33 -14.60
CA LEU A 405 17.06 -16.17 -14.32
C LEU A 405 17.99 -16.41 -13.11
N PHE A 406 17.47 -16.97 -12.01
CA PHE A 406 18.29 -17.33 -10.86
C PHE A 406 19.34 -18.40 -11.21
N LYS A 407 18.96 -19.42 -12.00
CA LYS A 407 19.91 -20.45 -12.45
C LYS A 407 21.06 -19.85 -13.27
N ASP A 408 20.75 -18.90 -14.16
CA ASP A 408 21.75 -18.19 -14.95
C ASP A 408 22.61 -17.26 -14.08
N ILE A 409 22.01 -16.49 -13.16
CA ILE A 409 22.74 -15.65 -12.20
C ILE A 409 23.70 -16.51 -11.37
N PHE A 410 23.27 -17.65 -10.85
CA PHE A 410 24.12 -18.54 -10.06
C PHE A 410 25.17 -19.27 -10.91
N ALA A 411 24.91 -19.52 -12.19
CA ALA A 411 25.89 -20.06 -13.11
C ALA A 411 26.98 -19.02 -13.43
N THR A 412 26.58 -17.77 -13.68
CA THR A 412 27.50 -16.64 -13.93
C THR A 412 28.31 -16.30 -12.68
N LEU A 413 27.70 -16.32 -11.50
CA LEU A 413 28.43 -16.16 -10.23
C LEU A 413 29.43 -17.30 -9.98
N ARG A 414 29.08 -18.55 -10.32
CA ARG A 414 30.02 -19.67 -10.24
C ARG A 414 31.15 -19.57 -11.24
N LYS A 415 30.88 -19.10 -12.46
CA LYS A 415 31.91 -18.90 -13.49
C LYS A 415 32.87 -17.77 -13.10
N ASN A 416 32.35 -16.65 -12.62
CA ASN A 416 33.19 -15.56 -12.09
C ASN A 416 33.99 -15.98 -10.86
N ARG A 417 33.43 -16.83 -9.98
CA ARG A 417 34.18 -17.38 -8.83
C ARG A 417 35.31 -18.33 -9.23
N ILE A 418 35.24 -18.94 -10.42
CA ILE A 418 36.30 -19.80 -10.97
C ILE A 418 37.35 -18.97 -11.73
N GLU A 419 36.99 -17.81 -12.27
CA GLU A 419 37.92 -16.91 -12.97
C GLU A 419 38.78 -16.04 -12.02
N GLU A 420 38.37 -15.83 -10.77
CA GLU A 420 39.17 -15.11 -9.75
C GLU A 420 40.17 -15.97 -8.96
N ILE A 421 40.26 -17.28 -9.23
CA ILE A 421 41.24 -18.18 -8.58
C ILE A 421 42.05 -18.90 -9.67
N PRO A 422 43.32 -18.50 -9.93
CA PRO A 422 44.20 -19.30 -10.76
C PRO A 422 44.52 -20.60 -10.00
N ILE A 423 43.94 -21.72 -10.44
CA ILE A 423 44.28 -23.05 -9.94
C ILE A 423 45.57 -23.47 -10.64
N ASP A 424 46.67 -23.37 -9.90
CA ASP A 424 47.97 -24.00 -10.22
C ASP A 424 47.84 -25.51 -9.93
N PRO A 425 48.04 -26.41 -10.91
CA PRO A 425 47.78 -27.83 -10.74
C PRO A 425 49.07 -28.57 -10.37
N ASP A 426 49.59 -28.37 -9.17
CA ASP A 426 50.48 -29.37 -8.55
C ASP A 426 50.55 -29.19 -7.03
N GLY A 427 50.23 -30.23 -6.28
CA GLY A 427 50.31 -30.19 -4.81
C GLY A 427 49.32 -31.05 -4.06
N ASP A 428 49.01 -32.24 -4.59
CA ASP A 428 48.36 -33.27 -3.81
C ASP A 428 49.32 -33.80 -2.73
N LYS A 429 48.79 -34.04 -1.53
CA LYS A 429 49.42 -34.59 -0.31
C LYS A 429 50.07 -33.57 0.66
N ARG A 430 49.35 -33.25 1.74
CA ARG A 430 49.64 -33.75 3.10
C ARG A 430 48.69 -33.15 4.15
N ASN A 431 48.06 -34.07 4.89
CA ASN A 431 47.67 -34.01 6.31
C ASN A 431 46.61 -32.98 6.72
N SER A 432 45.38 -33.39 7.03
CA SER A 432 44.99 -34.13 8.25
C SER A 432 45.45 -33.44 9.54
N ALA A 433 44.57 -32.64 10.14
CA ALA A 433 44.20 -32.75 11.55
C ALA A 433 43.03 -31.81 11.85
N CYS A 434 42.06 -32.37 12.57
CA CYS A 434 40.79 -31.82 12.96
C CYS A 434 40.92 -31.27 14.41
N SER A 435 40.25 -30.13 14.66
CA SER A 435 39.67 -29.71 15.96
C SER A 435 40.58 -29.20 17.10
N PRO A 436 40.03 -28.53 18.15
CA PRO A 436 38.95 -27.52 18.18
C PRO A 436 39.14 -26.38 19.23
N ILE A 437 38.22 -25.40 19.24
CA ILE A 437 37.58 -24.73 20.42
C ILE A 437 38.49 -24.11 21.51
N THR A 438 38.45 -22.78 21.64
CA THR A 438 38.04 -21.97 22.83
C THR A 438 38.65 -20.56 22.77
N SER A 439 37.78 -19.54 22.77
CA SER A 439 38.01 -18.24 23.43
C SER A 439 37.49 -18.34 24.88
N PRO A 440 37.69 -17.36 25.80
CA PRO A 440 38.38 -16.06 25.77
C PRO A 440 39.41 -15.96 26.94
N THR A 441 40.18 -14.90 27.23
CA THR A 441 39.85 -13.54 27.72
C THR A 441 41.18 -12.83 28.01
N GLU A 442 41.21 -11.50 27.78
CA GLU A 442 41.97 -10.48 28.55
C GLU A 442 43.52 -10.64 28.62
N ASP A 443 44.38 -9.63 28.55
CA ASP A 443 44.24 -8.19 28.61
C ASP A 443 45.60 -7.59 28.18
N THR A 444 45.58 -6.34 27.70
CA THR A 444 46.69 -5.36 27.73
C THR A 444 48.11 -5.77 27.25
N ALA A 445 48.56 -5.12 26.18
CA ALA A 445 49.62 -4.08 26.21
C ALA A 445 50.48 -4.06 24.94
N GLY A 446 50.74 -2.84 24.46
CA GLY A 446 51.99 -2.48 23.79
C GLY A 446 52.09 -2.85 22.30
N ARG A 447 51.82 -1.89 21.41
CA ARG A 447 52.85 -1.03 20.79
C ARG A 447 53.78 -1.77 19.80
N LEU A 448 53.69 -1.27 18.57
CA LEU A 448 54.79 -0.78 17.73
C LEU A 448 55.56 -1.76 16.83
N ILE A 449 55.61 -1.33 15.55
CA ILE A 449 56.78 -1.36 14.64
C ILE A 449 57.09 -2.75 14.07
N ASP A 450 57.41 -3.01 12.80
CA ASP A 450 57.72 -2.31 11.54
C ASP A 450 57.36 -3.38 10.46
N GLY A 451 57.17 -3.14 9.18
CA GLY A 451 57.62 -2.07 8.32
C GLY A 451 57.66 -2.63 6.89
N ARG A 452 56.93 -1.99 5.99
CA ARG A 452 57.39 -1.52 4.67
C ARG A 452 56.26 -0.85 3.92
#